data_AF-A0A315ECZ0-F1
#
_entry.id   AF-A0A315ECZ0-F1
#
_cell.length_a   1.000
_cell.length_b   1.000
_cell.length_c   1.000
_cell.angle_alpha   90.00
_cell.angle_beta   90.00
_cell.angle_gamma   90.00
#
_symmetry.space_group_name_H-M   'P 1'
#
loop_
_entity.id
_entity.type
_entity.pdbx_description
1 polymer ?
#
loop_
_entity_poly.entity_id
_entity_poly.type
_entity_poly.pdbx_seq_one_letter_code
_entity_poly.pdbx_strand_id
1 'polypeptide(L)'
;MTDEFQIHIPPSFMALFVPPGKIKPTMGQRDMAQRYELCEDLANLLTEKAANMQFTLGITEDLVLQQCEQGLLADPSVFSALEARWVVCRLAELLNWPMDQLLQVPPTSDPVV
;
A
#
# COMPACT_ATOMS: atom_id res chain seq x y z
N MET A 1 -29.68 -14.67 6.60
CA MET A 1 -28.42 -14.77 7.36
C MET A 1 -27.38 -14.08 6.50
N THR A 2 -27.06 -12.83 6.80
CA THR A 2 -26.04 -12.08 6.07
C THR A 2 -25.01 -11.60 7.06
N ASP A 3 -24.18 -12.55 7.47
CA ASP A 3 -22.84 -12.30 8.01
C ASP A 3 -21.98 -11.88 6.81
N GLU A 4 -22.18 -10.67 6.31
CA GLU A 4 -21.55 -10.19 5.08
C GLU A 4 -20.33 -9.34 5.45
N PHE A 5 -19.22 -10.03 5.74
CA PHE A 5 -17.85 -9.52 5.71
C PHE A 5 -17.70 -8.06 6.19
N GLN A 6 -17.71 -7.86 7.52
CA GLN A 6 -17.20 -6.62 8.10
C GLN A 6 -15.67 -6.55 7.93
N ILE A 7 -15.21 -6.29 6.71
CA ILE A 7 -13.83 -5.92 6.43
C ILE A 7 -13.54 -4.66 7.24
N HIS A 8 -12.75 -4.80 8.29
CA HIS A 8 -12.43 -3.71 9.19
C HIS A 8 -11.34 -2.84 8.57
N ILE A 9 -11.75 -1.87 7.75
CA ILE A 9 -10.83 -0.95 7.07
C ILE A 9 -10.12 -0.09 8.13
N PRO A 10 -8.79 -0.16 8.26
CA PRO A 10 -8.06 0.63 9.24
C PRO A 10 -8.11 2.12 8.89
N PRO A 11 -8.10 3.01 9.90
CA PRO A 11 -8.13 4.45 9.68
C PRO A 11 -6.93 4.95 8.86
N SER A 12 -5.80 4.26 8.90
CA SER A 12 -4.62 4.56 8.06
C SER A 12 -4.91 4.44 6.56
N PHE A 13 -5.78 3.50 6.15
CA PHE A 13 -6.18 3.36 4.75
C PHE A 13 -7.23 4.41 4.38
N MET A 14 -8.21 4.64 5.26
CA MET A 14 -9.23 5.67 5.08
C MET A 14 -8.60 7.06 4.92
N ALA A 15 -7.52 7.34 5.65
CA ALA A 15 -6.77 8.60 5.56
C ALA A 15 -6.19 8.88 4.16
N LEU A 16 -5.91 7.86 3.34
CA LEU A 16 -5.45 8.04 1.95
C LEU A 16 -6.52 8.70 1.06
N PHE A 17 -7.79 8.42 1.34
CA PHE A 17 -8.94 8.90 0.57
C PHE A 17 -9.61 10.14 1.19
N VAL A 18 -9.07 10.63 2.31
CA VAL A 18 -9.54 11.85 2.98
C VAL A 18 -8.67 13.01 2.52
N PRO A 19 -9.18 13.90 1.64
CA PRO A 19 -8.39 15.05 1.19
C PRO A 19 -8.14 16.02 2.36
N PRO A 20 -7.01 16.78 2.33
CA PRO A 20 -6.69 17.73 3.37
C PRO A 20 -7.81 18.76 3.51
N GLY A 21 -8.42 18.82 4.70
CA GLY A 21 -9.53 19.73 5.00
C GLY A 21 -10.93 19.13 4.91
N LYS A 22 -11.08 17.83 4.61
CA LYS A 22 -12.36 17.11 4.76
C LYS A 22 -12.27 16.01 5.81
N ILE A 23 -13.42 15.67 6.38
CA ILE A 23 -13.56 14.64 7.43
C ILE A 23 -14.14 13.33 6.85
N LYS A 24 -14.77 13.39 5.66
CA LYS A 24 -15.41 12.23 5.04
C LYS A 24 -14.65 11.80 3.79
N PRO A 25 -14.34 10.49 3.64
CA PRO A 25 -13.78 9.96 2.41
C PRO A 25 -14.80 10.14 1.29
N THR A 26 -14.28 10.45 0.10
CA THR A 26 -15.09 10.72 -1.08
C THR A 26 -15.67 9.44 -1.70
N MET A 27 -15.23 8.27 -1.23
CA MET A 27 -15.52 6.94 -1.77
C MET A 27 -16.50 6.17 -0.88
N GLY A 28 -17.35 5.34 -1.48
CA GLY A 28 -18.30 4.49 -0.75
C GLY A 28 -17.58 3.39 0.04
N GLN A 29 -18.07 3.05 1.24
CA GLN A 29 -17.44 2.06 2.12
C GLN A 29 -17.21 0.70 1.44
N ARG A 30 -18.14 0.24 0.59
CA ARG A 30 -18.01 -1.02 -0.16
C ARG A 30 -16.83 -1.01 -1.13
N ASP A 31 -16.67 0.09 -1.86
CA ASP A 31 -15.58 0.25 -2.84
C ASP A 31 -14.23 0.34 -2.10
N MET A 32 -14.19 1.08 -0.99
CA MET A 32 -13.03 1.15 -0.12
C MET A 32 -12.66 -0.22 0.48
N ALA A 33 -13.65 -1.02 0.89
CA ALA A 33 -13.41 -2.37 1.41
C ALA A 33 -12.80 -3.28 0.34
N GLN A 34 -13.31 -3.21 -0.90
CA GLN A 34 -12.78 -3.97 -2.03
C GLN A 34 -11.34 -3.54 -2.38
N ARG A 35 -11.04 -2.23 -2.38
CA ARG A 35 -9.69 -1.70 -2.57
C ARG A 35 -8.74 -2.12 -1.47
N TYR A 36 -9.20 -2.04 -0.22
CA TYR A 36 -8.44 -2.45 0.95
C TYR A 36 -8.08 -3.94 0.90
N GLU A 37 -9.06 -4.81 0.62
CA GLU A 37 -8.85 -6.26 0.51
C GLU A 37 -7.82 -6.58 -0.57
N LEU A 38 -7.94 -5.94 -1.74
CA LEU A 38 -6.97 -6.09 -2.83
C LEU A 38 -5.56 -5.68 -2.41
N CYS A 39 -5.42 -4.54 -1.71
CA CYS A 39 -4.13 -4.07 -1.21
C CYS A 39 -3.56 -5.01 -0.12
N GLU A 40 -4.41 -5.54 0.76
CA GLU A 40 -4.00 -6.44 1.84
C GLU A 40 -3.53 -7.79 1.30
N ASP A 41 -4.29 -8.40 0.38
CA ASP A 41 -3.92 -9.66 -0.28
C ASP A 41 -2.59 -9.50 -1.02
N LEU A 42 -2.44 -8.40 -1.77
CA LEU A 42 -1.21 -8.13 -2.50
C LEU A 42 -0.02 -7.89 -1.58
N ALA A 43 -0.18 -7.17 -0.47
CA ALA A 43 0.88 -7.00 0.52
C ALA A 43 1.32 -8.36 1.06
N ASN A 44 0.37 -9.24 1.41
CA ASN A 44 0.66 -10.60 1.88
C ASN A 44 1.42 -11.42 0.81
N LEU A 45 0.96 -11.41 -0.44
CA LEU A 45 1.61 -12.12 -1.55
C LEU A 45 3.04 -11.59 -1.83
N LEU A 46 3.22 -10.28 -1.73
CA LEU A 46 4.53 -9.64 -1.93
C LEU A 46 5.50 -9.94 -0.79
N THR A 47 5.04 -10.27 0.42
CA THR A 47 5.87 -10.63 1.59
C THR A 47 6.90 -11.70 1.24
N GLU A 48 6.45 -12.82 0.68
CA GLU A 48 7.31 -13.94 0.31
C GLU A 48 8.26 -13.57 -0.84
N LYS A 49 7.73 -12.87 -1.85
CA LYS A 49 8.52 -12.41 -3.00
C LYS A 49 9.61 -11.43 -2.58
N ALA A 50 9.30 -10.48 -1.70
CA ALA A 50 10.20 -9.47 -1.19
C ALA A 50 11.32 -10.10 -0.36
N ALA A 51 10.99 -11.00 0.58
CA ALA A 51 12.00 -11.74 1.35
C ALA A 51 12.90 -12.58 0.44
N ASN A 52 12.33 -13.25 -0.56
CA ASN A 52 13.11 -14.03 -1.52
C ASN A 52 14.01 -13.15 -2.40
N MET A 53 13.51 -11.99 -2.85
CA MET A 53 14.26 -11.03 -3.66
C MET A 53 15.42 -10.43 -2.87
N GLN A 54 15.18 -10.04 -1.61
CA GLN A 54 16.22 -9.59 -0.70
C GLN A 54 17.36 -10.60 -0.60
N PHE A 55 17.01 -11.86 -0.32
CA PHE A 55 17.98 -12.94 -0.14
C PHE A 55 18.72 -13.29 -1.43
N THR A 56 18.01 -13.37 -2.54
CA THR A 56 18.56 -13.78 -3.85
C THR A 56 19.47 -12.71 -4.44
N LEU A 57 19.11 -11.43 -4.32
CA LEU A 57 19.89 -10.32 -4.86
C LEU A 57 20.91 -9.76 -3.86
N GLY A 58 20.80 -10.10 -2.57
CA GLY A 58 21.65 -9.56 -1.51
C GLY A 58 21.51 -8.04 -1.35
N ILE A 59 20.32 -7.50 -1.65
CA ILE A 59 20.02 -6.06 -1.56
C ILE A 59 19.37 -5.72 -0.22
N THR A 60 19.34 -4.42 0.09
CA THR A 60 18.67 -3.91 1.30
C THR A 60 17.16 -3.99 1.18
N GLU A 61 16.48 -4.03 2.33
CA GLU A 61 15.02 -3.99 2.47
C GLU A 61 14.42 -2.79 1.73
N ASP A 62 15.05 -1.62 1.84
CA ASP A 62 14.62 -0.40 1.15
C ASP A 62 14.59 -0.57 -0.38
N LEU A 63 15.63 -1.16 -0.96
CA LEU A 63 15.67 -1.42 -2.40
C LEU A 63 14.59 -2.41 -2.83
N VAL A 64 14.26 -3.40 -1.99
CA VAL A 64 13.16 -4.33 -2.26
C VAL A 64 11.82 -3.61 -2.24
N LEU A 65 11.59 -2.76 -1.23
CA LEU A 65 10.37 -1.97 -1.10
C LEU A 65 10.21 -0.99 -2.28
N GLN A 66 11.29 -0.31 -2.67
CA GLN A 66 11.34 0.55 -3.85
C GLN A 66 11.04 -0.22 -5.16
N GLN A 67 11.54 -1.43 -5.31
CA GLN A 67 11.23 -2.28 -6.47
C GLN A 67 9.76 -2.73 -6.47
N CYS A 68 9.23 -3.12 -5.30
CA CYS A 68 7.81 -3.46 -5.16
C CYS A 68 6.93 -2.26 -5.51
N GLU A 69 7.24 -1.07 -4.99
CA GLU A 69 6.51 0.17 -5.30
C GLU A 69 6.54 0.47 -6.79
N GLN A 70 7.71 0.44 -7.42
CA GLN A 70 7.85 0.68 -8.87
C GLN A 70 7.06 -0.34 -9.70
N GLY A 71 7.03 -1.61 -9.27
CA GLY A 71 6.22 -2.66 -9.90
C GLY A 71 4.72 -2.40 -9.80
N LEU A 72 4.25 -1.81 -8.71
CA LEU A 72 2.85 -1.41 -8.53
C LEU A 72 2.51 -0.17 -9.38
N LEU A 73 3.41 0.81 -9.43
CA LEU A 73 3.28 2.01 -10.26
C LEU A 73 3.32 1.71 -11.77
N ALA A 74 3.86 0.55 -12.17
CA ALA A 74 3.87 0.12 -13.56
C ALA A 74 2.45 -0.16 -14.10
N ASP A 75 1.50 -0.48 -13.22
CA ASP A 75 0.09 -0.68 -13.58
C ASP A 75 -0.83 0.32 -12.84
N PRO A 76 -0.81 1.61 -13.25
CA PRO A 76 -1.59 2.66 -12.59
C PRO A 76 -3.10 2.51 -12.78
N SER A 77 -3.54 1.55 -13.62
CA SER A 77 -4.96 1.22 -13.80
C SER A 77 -5.52 0.44 -12.61
N VAL A 78 -4.67 -0.28 -11.88
CA VAL A 78 -5.08 -1.11 -10.73
C VAL A 78 -4.84 -0.38 -9.41
N PHE A 79 -3.68 0.26 -9.25
CA PHE A 79 -3.30 0.97 -8.02
C PHE A 79 -2.89 2.41 -8.29
N SER A 80 -3.40 3.32 -7.46
CA SER A 80 -2.93 4.70 -7.39
C SER A 80 -1.59 4.78 -6.66
N ALA A 81 -0.82 5.86 -6.86
CA ALA A 81 0.45 6.05 -6.14
C ALA A 81 0.30 5.98 -4.60
N LEU A 82 -0.81 6.46 -4.06
CA LEU A 82 -1.14 6.36 -2.64
C LEU A 82 -1.40 4.91 -2.19
N GLU A 83 -2.08 4.12 -3.00
CA GLU A 83 -2.37 2.71 -2.72
C GLU A 83 -1.08 1.88 -2.78
N ALA A 84 -0.26 2.11 -3.82
CA ALA A 84 1.05 1.47 -3.95
C ALA A 84 1.94 1.74 -2.73
N ARG A 85 2.00 3.01 -2.29
CA ARG A 85 2.74 3.41 -1.08
C ARG A 85 2.22 2.70 0.17
N TRP A 86 0.90 2.60 0.32
CA TRP A 86 0.30 1.91 1.46
C TRP A 86 0.63 0.41 1.47
N VAL A 87 0.58 -0.25 0.30
CA VAL A 87 0.95 -1.66 0.15
C VAL A 87 2.40 -1.89 0.58
N VAL A 88 3.35 -1.03 0.17
CA VAL A 88 4.76 -1.18 0.60
C VAL A 88 4.98 -0.86 2.08
N CYS A 89 4.26 0.12 2.66
CA CYS A 89 4.26 0.33 4.10
C CYS A 89 3.76 -0.90 4.87
N ARG A 90 2.66 -1.51 4.40
CA ARG A 90 2.09 -2.72 5.00
C ARG A 90 3.03 -3.92 4.85
N LEU A 91 3.65 -4.08 3.69
CA LEU A 91 4.65 -5.09 3.41
C LEU A 91 5.85 -4.97 4.37
N ALA A 92 6.37 -3.76 4.56
CA ALA A 92 7.46 -3.51 5.50
C ALA A 92 7.05 -3.87 6.94
N GLU A 93 5.82 -3.54 7.35
CA GLU A 93 5.29 -3.90 8.67
C GLU A 93 5.20 -5.43 8.87
N LEU A 94 4.69 -6.16 7.86
CA LEU A 94 4.59 -7.63 7.91
C LEU A 94 5.97 -8.30 8.03
N LEU A 95 6.95 -7.80 7.28
CA LEU A 95 8.34 -8.29 7.30
C LEU A 95 9.16 -7.78 8.48
N ASN A 96 8.60 -6.91 9.33
CA ASN A 96 9.30 -6.21 10.41
C ASN A 96 10.52 -5.41 9.91
N TRP A 97 10.40 -4.81 8.73
CA TRP A 97 11.44 -4.01 8.08
C TRP A 97 11.39 -2.53 8.48
N PRO A 98 12.54 -1.83 8.46
CA PRO A 98 12.59 -0.41 8.82
C PRO A 98 11.87 0.44 7.78
N MET A 99 10.75 1.06 8.18
CA MET A 99 9.98 1.99 7.34
C MET A 99 10.39 3.46 7.47
N ASP A 100 11.38 3.79 8.32
CA ASP A 100 11.85 5.17 8.53
C ASP A 100 12.21 5.86 7.21
N GLN A 101 12.93 5.13 6.35
CA GLN A 101 13.31 5.62 5.03
C GLN A 101 12.09 5.84 4.12
N LEU A 102 11.10 4.94 4.13
CA LEU A 102 9.86 5.09 3.37
C LEU A 102 9.02 6.30 3.84
N LEU A 103 8.98 6.57 5.14
CA LEU A 103 8.24 7.69 5.73
C LEU A 103 8.92 9.04 5.45
N GLN A 104 10.24 9.06 5.25
CA GLN A 104 11.00 10.25 4.89
C GLN A 104 10.85 10.62 3.40
N VAL A 105 10.65 9.64 2.52
CA VAL A 105 10.43 9.90 1.10
C VAL A 105 9.00 10.44 0.92
N PRO A 106 8.80 11.67 0.41
CA PRO A 106 7.46 12.16 0.12
C PRO A 106 6.82 11.25 -0.93
N PRO A 107 5.51 10.88 -0.79
CA PRO A 107 4.82 10.17 -1.86
C PRO A 107 5.01 11.01 -3.12
N THR A 108 5.50 10.39 -4.19
CA THR A 108 5.77 11.05 -5.46
C THR A 108 4.44 11.65 -5.93
N SER A 109 4.18 12.90 -5.55
CA SER A 109 3.05 13.65 -6.08
C SER A 109 3.30 13.74 -7.57
N ASP A 110 2.35 13.21 -8.35
CA ASP A 110 2.24 13.50 -9.76
C ASP A 110 2.61 14.96 -10.02
N PRO A 111 3.48 15.25 -11.00
CA PRO A 111 3.75 16.63 -11.35
C PRO A 111 2.43 17.23 -11.80
N VAL A 112 1.95 18.19 -11.01
CA VAL A 112 0.88 19.10 -11.43
C VAL A 112 1.29 19.67 -12.79
N VAL A 113 0.58 19.26 -13.84
CA VAL A 113 0.64 19.86 -15.19
C VAL A 113 -0.69 20.52 -15.49
#